data_AF-A0A524D8P3-F1
#
_entry.id   AF-A0A524D8P3-F1
#
_cell.length_a   1.000
_cell.length_b   1.000
_cell.length_c   1.000
_cell.angle_alpha   90.00
_cell.angle_beta   90.00
_cell.angle_gamma   90.00
#
_symmetry.space_group_name_H-M   'P 1'
#
loop_
_entity.id
_entity.type
_entity.pdbx_description
1 polymer ?
#
loop_
_entity_poly.entity_id
_entity_poly.type
_entity_poly.pdbx_seq_one_letter_code
_entity_poly.pdbx_strand_id
1 'polypeptide(L)'
;MQYLKPDKVHIKWLTPEEELPLEIRKYTLTHSDLTGNLFLSIGKDYDYEKIKKFYIRLMRDEVLAEWKKKREDQLELHIHVHVSGGFCFGTARFRDKILRHHLPSVIELFKYVESTSKESPIYVHFNSKREKYDKIELWNE
;
A
#
# COMPACT_ATOMS: atom_id res chain seq x y z
N MET A 1 8.83 -11.81 11.89
CA MET A 1 8.45 -11.58 10.50
C MET A 1 7.89 -12.87 9.95
N GLN A 2 6.59 -12.94 9.66
CA GLN A 2 5.90 -14.18 9.32
C GLN A 2 5.62 -14.31 7.83
N TYR A 3 5.33 -13.19 7.16
CA TYR A 3 4.88 -13.17 5.77
C TYR A 3 5.86 -12.45 4.83
N LEU A 4 6.79 -11.65 5.36
CA LEU A 4 7.76 -10.89 4.58
C LEU A 4 9.10 -11.64 4.45
N LYS A 5 9.68 -11.63 3.25
CA LYS A 5 11.07 -12.05 2.99
C LYS A 5 11.93 -10.81 2.72
N PRO A 6 12.78 -10.36 3.67
CA PRO A 6 13.50 -9.09 3.53
C PRO A 6 14.37 -8.98 2.27
N ASP A 7 14.96 -10.09 1.82
CA ASP A 7 15.78 -10.19 0.60
C ASP A 7 14.98 -9.91 -0.70
N LYS A 8 13.66 -9.98 -0.63
CA LYS A 8 12.72 -9.72 -1.74
C LYS A 8 12.17 -8.30 -1.74
N VAL A 9 12.52 -7.48 -0.74
CA VAL A 9 12.03 -6.11 -0.61
C VAL A 9 13.05 -5.15 -1.18
N HIS A 10 12.65 -4.40 -2.19
CA HIS A 10 13.47 -3.37 -2.83
C HIS A 10 12.86 -2.00 -2.57
N ILE A 11 13.58 -1.17 -1.84
CA ILE A 11 13.15 0.19 -1.48
C ILE A 11 13.83 1.18 -2.42
N LYS A 12 13.07 2.16 -2.91
CA LYS A 12 13.56 3.26 -3.72
C LYS A 12 12.97 4.57 -3.22
N TRP A 13 13.84 5.54 -2.93
CA TRP A 13 13.42 6.92 -2.70
C TRP A 13 13.27 7.65 -4.04
N LEU A 14 12.14 8.35 -4.21
CA LEU A 14 11.84 9.15 -5.40
C LEU A 14 12.46 10.54 -5.35
N THR A 15 12.79 11.00 -4.15
CA THR A 15 13.51 12.24 -3.89
C THR A 15 14.94 11.92 -3.43
N PRO A 16 15.92 12.79 -3.70
CA PRO A 16 17.29 12.63 -3.18
C PRO A 16 17.36 12.62 -1.64
N GLU A 17 16.36 13.23 -1.00
CA GLU A 17 16.20 13.28 0.45
C GLU A 17 15.62 11.96 0.97
N GLU A 18 16.44 11.11 1.59
CA GLU A 18 15.99 9.92 2.34
C GLU A 18 15.35 10.29 3.71
N GLU A 19 15.20 11.59 4.00
CA GLU A 19 14.77 12.14 5.29
C GLU A 19 13.45 12.92 5.21
N LEU A 20 12.53 12.52 4.32
CA LEU A 20 11.21 13.15 4.30
C LEU A 20 10.52 12.97 5.67
N PRO A 21 9.90 14.01 6.25
CA PRO A 21 9.03 13.84 7.41
C PRO A 21 7.90 12.85 7.09
N LEU A 22 7.51 12.03 8.07
CA LEU A 22 6.49 10.99 7.87
C LEU A 22 5.20 11.58 7.29
N GLU A 23 4.80 12.78 7.74
CA GLU A 23 3.52 13.41 7.37
C GLU A 23 3.39 13.72 5.88
N ILE A 24 4.51 13.76 5.15
CA ILE A 24 4.52 14.04 3.71
C ILE A 24 4.95 12.83 2.88
N ARG A 25 5.22 11.68 3.51
CA ARG A 25 5.60 10.46 2.79
C ARG A 25 4.37 9.79 2.19
N LYS A 26 4.46 9.55 0.88
CA LYS A 26 3.59 8.68 0.11
C LYS A 26 4.37 7.47 -0.36
N TYR A 27 3.67 6.35 -0.43
CA TYR A 27 4.22 5.05 -0.75
C TYR A 27 3.52 4.48 -1.96
N THR A 28 4.29 3.87 -2.85
CA THR A 28 3.77 3.08 -3.96
C THR A 28 4.43 1.72 -3.94
N LEU A 29 3.68 0.72 -3.50
CA LEU A 29 4.10 -0.67 -3.43
C LEU A 29 3.56 -1.43 -4.65
N THR A 30 4.45 -2.11 -5.35
CA THR A 30 4.12 -3.00 -6.47
C THR A 30 4.78 -4.36 -6.26
N HIS A 31 4.18 -5.41 -6.82
CA HIS A 31 4.66 -6.79 -6.69
C HIS A 31 4.99 -7.38 -8.07
N SER A 32 5.91 -8.36 -8.09
CA SER A 32 6.14 -9.20 -9.26
C SER A 32 5.74 -10.63 -8.96
N ASP A 33 4.64 -11.09 -9.57
CA ASP A 33 4.16 -12.48 -9.44
C ASP A 33 5.19 -13.52 -9.90
N LEU A 34 6.08 -13.14 -10.82
CA LEU A 34 7.11 -14.03 -11.36
C LEU A 34 8.25 -14.27 -10.37
N THR A 35 8.73 -13.23 -9.69
CA THR A 35 9.93 -13.31 -8.83
C THR A 35 9.60 -13.32 -7.34
N GLY A 36 8.37 -12.95 -6.98
CA GLY A 36 7.94 -12.68 -5.61
C GLY A 36 8.54 -11.41 -5.02
N ASN A 37 9.17 -10.56 -5.85
CA ASN A 37 9.81 -9.33 -5.36
C ASN A 37 8.75 -8.24 -5.08
N LEU A 38 8.98 -7.50 -4.01
CA LEU A 38 8.20 -6.33 -3.60
C LEU A 38 9.03 -5.08 -3.84
N PHE A 39 8.45 -4.10 -4.53
CA PHE A 39 9.12 -2.84 -4.85
C PHE A 39 8.37 -1.68 -4.22
N LEU A 40 8.94 -1.09 -3.18
CA LEU A 40 8.39 0.06 -2.48
C LEU A 40 9.06 1.34 -2.99
N SER A 41 8.29 2.26 -3.55
CA SER A 41 8.73 3.62 -3.83
C SER A 41 8.26 4.56 -2.72
N ILE A 42 9.13 5.43 -2.21
CA ILE A 42 8.83 6.42 -1.14
C ILE A 42 9.13 7.83 -1.65
N GLY A 43 8.20 8.78 -1.47
CA GLY A 43 8.40 10.16 -1.90
C GLY A 43 7.31 11.12 -1.42
N LYS A 44 7.37 12.40 -1.83
CA LYS A 44 6.30 13.40 -1.58
C LYS A 44 5.04 13.14 -2.41
N ASP A 45 5.22 12.42 -3.52
CA ASP A 45 4.18 12.00 -4.44
C ASP A 45 4.27 10.50 -4.73
N TYR A 46 3.16 9.93 -5.21
CA TYR A 46 3.15 8.54 -5.66
C TYR A 46 4.06 8.35 -6.89
N ASP A 47 4.56 7.13 -7.06
CA ASP A 47 5.34 6.75 -8.24
C ASP A 47 4.40 6.61 -9.46
N TYR A 48 4.00 7.74 -10.03
CA TYR A 48 3.08 7.77 -11.16
C TYR A 48 3.64 7.04 -12.38
N GLU A 49 4.96 6.98 -12.55
CA GLU A 49 5.59 6.25 -13.63
C GLU A 49 5.41 4.74 -13.46
N LYS A 50 5.47 4.20 -12.23
CA LYS A 50 5.07 2.81 -11.96
C LYS A 50 3.58 2.58 -12.15
N ILE A 51 2.73 3.47 -11.64
CA ILE A 51 1.26 3.32 -11.71
C ILE A 51 0.76 3.37 -13.16
N LYS A 52 1.40 4.16 -14.03
CA LYS A 52 1.01 4.29 -15.45
C LYS A 52 1.35 3.06 -16.29
N LYS A 53 2.23 2.15 -15.81
CA LYS A 53 2.60 0.94 -16.57
C LYS A 53 1.34 0.14 -16.91
N PHE A 54 1.20 -0.22 -18.18
CA PHE A 54 -0.02 -0.86 -18.69
C PHE A 54 -0.42 -2.08 -17.85
N TYR A 55 0.52 -2.96 -17.51
CA TYR A 55 0.26 -4.12 -16.65
C TYR A 55 -0.36 -3.74 -15.30
N ILE A 56 0.22 -2.76 -14.59
CA ILE A 56 -0.30 -2.27 -13.30
C ILE A 56 -1.68 -1.62 -13.49
N ARG A 57 -1.90 -0.89 -14.59
CA ARG A 57 -3.24 -0.35 -14.91
C ARG A 57 -4.29 -1.43 -15.15
N LEU A 58 -3.91 -2.61 -15.62
CA LEU A 58 -4.82 -3.74 -15.85
C LEU A 58 -5.05 -4.57 -14.57
N MET A 59 -3.99 -4.84 -13.82
CA MET A 59 -4.03 -5.69 -12.63
C MET A 59 -4.48 -4.93 -11.39
N ARG A 60 -4.21 -3.62 -11.33
CA ARG A 60 -4.56 -2.71 -10.24
C ARG A 60 -4.16 -3.28 -8.88
N ASP A 61 -3.02 -3.96 -8.85
CA ASP A 61 -2.44 -4.66 -7.70
C ASP A 61 -1.47 -3.78 -6.91
N GLU A 62 -1.26 -2.54 -7.35
CA GLU A 62 -0.54 -1.54 -6.57
C GLU A 62 -1.24 -1.26 -5.24
N VAL A 63 -0.43 -1.13 -4.20
CA VAL A 63 -0.87 -0.61 -2.91
C VAL A 63 -0.29 0.79 -2.76
N LEU A 64 -1.16 1.75 -2.53
CA LEU A 64 -0.76 3.12 -2.20
C LEU A 64 -0.88 3.32 -0.70
N ALA A 65 0.02 4.09 -0.11
CA ALA A 65 -0.17 4.49 1.28
C ALA A 65 0.31 5.92 1.53
N GLU A 66 -0.23 6.53 2.57
CA GLU A 66 0.17 7.85 3.03
C GLU A 66 -0.01 7.94 4.55
N TRP A 67 0.80 8.79 5.19
CA TRP A 67 0.58 9.16 6.58
C TRP A 67 -0.40 10.32 6.68
N LYS A 68 -1.31 10.26 7.64
CA LYS A 68 -2.20 11.36 7.99
C LYS A 68 -1.99 11.79 9.42
N LYS A 69 -1.84 13.10 9.61
CA LYS A 69 -1.78 13.72 10.92
C LYS A 69 -3.19 14.04 11.40
N LYS A 70 -3.62 13.41 12.48
CA LYS A 70 -4.92 13.67 13.12
C LYS A 70 -4.81 14.72 14.23
N ARG A 71 -3.71 14.68 14.99
CA ARG A 71 -3.34 15.61 16.07
C ARG A 71 -1.82 15.77 16.13
N GLU A 72 -1.33 16.65 16.98
CA GLU A 72 0.08 17.06 17.07
C GLU A 72 1.05 15.87 17.17
N ASP A 73 0.66 14.79 17.85
CA ASP A 73 1.44 13.55 18.05
C ASP A 73 0.71 12.26 17.61
N GLN A 74 -0.30 12.35 16.75
CA GLN A 74 -1.03 11.17 16.26
C GLN A 74 -0.98 11.08 14.75
N LEU A 75 -0.13 10.15 14.28
CA LEU A 75 -0.05 9.74 12.89
C LEU A 75 -0.83 8.44 12.67
N GLU A 76 -1.63 8.42 11.62
CA GLU A 76 -2.39 7.27 11.17
C GLU A 76 -1.85 6.87 9.79
N LEU A 77 -1.59 5.57 9.57
CA LEU A 77 -1.17 5.08 8.26
C LEU A 77 -2.42 4.71 7.46
N HIS A 78 -2.59 5.33 6.29
CA HIS A 78 -3.70 5.06 5.39
C HIS A 78 -3.20 4.25 4.19
N ILE A 79 -3.65 3.00 4.09
CA ILE A 79 -3.35 2.09 2.99
C ILE A 79 -4.56 2.06 2.04
N HIS A 80 -4.33 2.25 0.76
CA HIS A 80 -5.34 2.25 -0.28
C HIS A 80 -5.12 1.07 -1.22
N VAL A 81 -6.13 0.22 -1.33
CA VAL A 81 -6.18 -0.91 -2.28
C VAL A 81 -7.33 -0.73 -3.26
N HIS A 82 -7.14 -1.15 -4.51
CA HIS A 82 -8.16 -1.00 -5.55
C HIS A 82 -8.98 -2.28 -5.71
N VAL A 83 -10.21 -2.29 -5.19
CA VAL A 83 -11.09 -3.46 -5.29
C VAL A 83 -11.84 -3.48 -6.61
N SER A 84 -12.43 -2.36 -7.04
CA SER A 84 -13.16 -2.33 -8.32
C SER A 84 -13.33 -0.93 -8.90
N GLY A 85 -13.50 -0.86 -10.23
CA GLY A 85 -13.69 0.38 -10.98
C GLY A 85 -12.60 0.57 -12.03
N GLY A 86 -12.92 1.27 -13.12
CA GLY A 86 -12.04 1.33 -14.29
C GLY A 86 -11.86 -0.05 -14.93
N PHE A 87 -10.78 -0.21 -15.70
CA PHE A 87 -10.41 -1.50 -16.26
C PHE A 87 -9.58 -2.27 -15.22
N CYS A 88 -10.14 -3.32 -14.64
CA CYS A 88 -9.44 -4.15 -13.67
C CYS A 88 -9.82 -5.63 -13.86
N PHE A 89 -8.84 -6.53 -13.84
CA PHE A 89 -9.10 -7.96 -14.00
C PHE A 89 -9.76 -8.55 -12.75
N GLY A 90 -10.77 -9.42 -12.96
CA GLY A 90 -11.49 -10.11 -11.90
C GLY A 90 -12.72 -9.37 -11.34
N THR A 91 -13.59 -10.11 -10.65
CA THR A 91 -14.77 -9.52 -9.99
C THR A 91 -14.38 -8.80 -8.71
N ALA A 92 -15.16 -7.79 -8.29
CA ALA A 92 -14.95 -7.09 -7.02
C ALA A 92 -14.86 -8.05 -5.82
N ARG A 93 -15.68 -9.12 -5.80
CA ARG A 93 -15.66 -10.16 -4.75
C ARG A 93 -14.33 -10.91 -4.72
N PHE A 94 -13.85 -11.32 -5.89
CA PHE A 94 -12.61 -12.07 -6.00
C PHE A 94 -11.41 -11.21 -5.61
N ARG A 95 -11.38 -9.95 -6.06
CA ARG A 95 -10.33 -8.99 -5.72
C ARG A 95 -10.31 -8.65 -4.24
N ASP A 96 -11.47 -8.36 -3.63
CA ASP A 96 -11.59 -8.14 -2.19
C ASP A 96 -11.00 -9.32 -1.39
N LYS A 97 -11.32 -10.57 -1.78
CA LYS A 97 -10.77 -11.77 -1.15
C LYS A 97 -9.24 -11.85 -1.26
N ILE A 98 -8.67 -11.64 -2.45
CA ILE A 98 -7.23 -11.70 -2.67
C ILE A 98 -6.51 -10.60 -1.90
N LEU A 99 -7.00 -9.36 -1.98
CA LEU A 99 -6.39 -8.22 -1.29
C LEU A 99 -6.35 -8.46 0.22
N ARG A 100 -7.46 -8.92 0.82
CA ARG A 100 -7.51 -9.30 2.23
C ARG A 100 -6.51 -10.38 2.61
N HIS A 101 -6.28 -11.34 1.72
CA HIS A 101 -5.30 -12.39 1.95
C HIS A 101 -3.85 -11.86 2.00
N HIS A 102 -3.53 -10.82 1.22
CA HIS A 102 -2.18 -10.24 1.15
C HIS A 102 -1.95 -9.06 2.10
N LEU A 103 -3.01 -8.46 2.66
CA LEU A 103 -2.89 -7.32 3.57
C LEU A 103 -1.95 -7.54 4.76
N PRO A 104 -1.92 -8.72 5.43
CA PRO A 104 -0.96 -8.96 6.50
C PRO A 104 0.51 -8.77 6.06
N SER A 105 0.87 -9.25 4.86
CA SER A 105 2.22 -9.05 4.29
C SER A 105 2.53 -7.58 4.02
N VAL A 106 1.54 -6.83 3.54
CA VAL A 106 1.67 -5.39 3.25
C VAL A 106 1.86 -4.60 4.54
N ILE A 107 1.06 -4.87 5.57
CA ILE A 107 1.18 -4.24 6.89
C ILE A 107 2.52 -4.57 7.53
N GLU A 108 2.95 -5.83 7.46
CA GLU A 108 4.25 -6.24 7.95
C GLU A 108 5.41 -5.52 7.22
N LEU A 109 5.29 -5.31 5.91
CA LEU A 109 6.25 -4.50 5.13
C LEU A 109 6.31 -3.07 5.65
N PHE A 110 5.18 -2.41 5.89
CA PHE A 110 5.18 -1.06 6.44
C PHE A 110 5.76 -1.00 7.87
N LYS A 111 5.43 -1.99 8.72
CA LYS A 111 6.04 -2.15 10.06
C LYS A 111 7.54 -2.40 10.04
N TYR A 112 8.03 -3.00 8.97
CA TYR A 112 9.46 -3.22 8.76
C TYR A 112 10.18 -1.94 8.30
N VAL A 113 9.60 -1.24 7.32
CA VAL A 113 10.21 -0.04 6.72
C VAL A 113 10.09 1.18 7.64
N GLU A 114 8.95 1.32 8.31
CA GLU A 114 8.64 2.46 9.18
C GLU A 114 8.45 1.98 10.62
N SER A 115 9.47 2.18 11.47
CA SER A 115 9.43 1.74 12.88
C SER A 115 8.25 2.34 13.66
N THR A 116 7.85 3.58 13.33
CA THR A 116 6.72 4.30 13.93
C THR A 116 5.36 3.69 13.60
N SER A 117 5.23 2.95 12.50
CA SER A 117 3.96 2.30 12.12
C SER A 117 3.56 1.14 13.01
N LYS A 118 4.45 0.67 13.89
CA LYS A 118 4.11 -0.37 14.87
C LYS A 118 3.12 0.12 15.92
N GLU A 119 3.12 1.40 16.24
CA GLU A 119 2.29 2.00 17.29
C GLU A 119 1.14 2.84 16.73
N SER A 120 1.22 3.22 15.46
CA SER A 120 0.17 3.97 14.76
C SER A 120 -0.99 3.08 14.31
N PRO A 121 -2.24 3.57 14.37
CA PRO A 121 -3.37 2.88 13.77
C PRO A 121 -3.21 2.81 12.24
N ILE A 122 -3.61 1.69 11.66
CA ILE A 122 -3.55 1.45 10.23
C ILE A 122 -4.97 1.33 9.68
N TYR A 123 -5.34 2.23 8.77
CA TYR A 123 -6.62 2.19 8.08
C TYR A 123 -6.44 1.67 6.67
N VAL A 124 -7.19 0.65 6.29
CA VAL A 124 -7.20 0.12 4.93
C VAL A 124 -8.47 0.58 4.22
N HIS A 125 -8.29 1.28 3.11
CA HIS A 125 -9.31 1.79 2.21
C HIS A 125 -9.48 0.82 1.05
N PHE A 126 -10.58 0.09 1.05
CA PHE A 126 -10.99 -0.83 -0.01
C PHE A 126 -11.75 -0.06 -1.09
N ASN A 127 -11.04 0.65 -1.97
CA ASN A 127 -11.68 1.55 -2.93
C ASN A 127 -12.46 0.76 -3.99
N SER A 128 -13.76 1.04 -4.12
CA SER A 128 -14.64 0.25 -4.99
C SER A 128 -15.79 1.08 -5.57
N LYS A 129 -16.14 0.86 -6.84
CA LYS A 129 -17.40 1.38 -7.40
C LYS A 129 -18.66 0.67 -6.89
N ARG A 130 -18.50 -0.46 -6.20
CA ARG A 130 -19.60 -1.21 -5.57
C ARG A 130 -19.58 -0.93 -4.08
N GLU A 131 -20.62 -0.24 -3.60
CA GLU A 131 -20.81 0.17 -2.20
C GLU A 131 -20.55 -0.96 -1.20
N LYS A 132 -20.99 -2.18 -1.50
CA LYS A 132 -20.73 -3.38 -0.67
C LYS A 132 -19.25 -3.58 -0.31
N TYR A 133 -18.33 -3.19 -1.18
CA TYR A 133 -16.89 -3.36 -0.99
C TYR A 133 -16.16 -2.03 -0.76
N ASP A 134 -16.85 -0.90 -0.86
CA ASP A 134 -16.25 0.43 -0.66
C ASP A 134 -16.23 0.74 0.84
N LYS A 135 -15.12 0.41 1.50
CA LYS A 135 -15.03 0.41 2.97
C LYS A 135 -13.70 0.90 3.47
N ILE A 136 -13.72 1.45 4.68
CA ILE A 136 -12.53 1.76 5.46
C ILE A 136 -12.57 0.86 6.70
N GLU A 137 -11.47 0.14 6.93
CA GLU A 137 -11.35 -0.78 8.06
C GLU A 137 -10.08 -0.48 8.86
N LEU A 138 -10.14 -0.64 10.18
CA LEU A 138 -8.99 -0.53 11.06
C LEU A 138 -8.28 -1.90 11.17
N TRP A 139 -6.98 -1.93 10.90
CA TRP A 139 -6.14 -3.14 10.85
C TRP A 139 -4.96 -3.01 11.82
N ASN A 140 -5.21 -3.22 13.11
CA ASN A 140 -4.21 -3.04 14.18
C ASN A 140 -3.43 -4.33 14.55
N GLU A 141 -3.27 -5.29 13.62
CA GLU A 141 -2.53 -6.55 13.87
C GLU A 141 -1.04 -6.31 14.06
#